data_AF-A0A382M805-F1
#
_entry.id   AF-A0A382M805-F1
#
_cell.length_a   1.000
_cell.length_b   1.000
_cell.length_c   1.000
_cell.angle_alpha   90.00
_cell.angle_beta   90.00
_cell.angle_gamma   90.00
#
_symmetry.space_group_name_H-M   'P 1'
#
loop_
_entity.id
_entity.type
_entity.pdbx_description
1 polymer ?
#
loop_
_entity_poly.entity_id
_entity_poly.type
_entity_poly.pdbx_seq_one_letter_code
_entity_poly.pdbx_strand_id
1 'polypeptide(L)'
;NTKPELSLVPPSAKNSSPVNQDSEKEKPRLSLVPPLPNAGVNFPIGDFSVNFYDGIYEGETKDGVPSGSGVWVLDNDLYRCSYNGCWYEGKRVACGVWKENIRGKSFQSYRGFFDGDNKKWGYGTLVHTKSKLSSRPGRWKYFGMFDNDQMNGYGILVDQSRGFRSRYAGLFRNNRRHGFGAEIFFNDVGEILETIVGEFENDHVTGDITVTRPDGFIFTGNHERILQRASPQYLCEGVGVMINSVDSGFLGNFENGLVKGVKWRDIERNHPRTTYIGKRS
;
A
#
# COMPACT_ATOMS: atom_id res chain seq x y z
N ASN A 1 13.52 38.65 -82.77
CA ASN A 1 12.49 37.60 -82.78
C ASN A 1 11.98 37.35 -81.38
N THR A 2 10.66 37.41 -81.27
CA THR A 2 9.77 36.77 -80.28
C THR A 2 9.84 37.18 -78.79
N LYS A 3 8.69 37.71 -78.38
CA LYS A 3 8.21 38.17 -77.06
C LYS A 3 7.78 36.97 -76.18
N PRO A 4 7.82 37.07 -74.83
CA PRO A 4 7.22 36.08 -73.92
C PRO A 4 5.90 36.57 -73.28
N GLU A 5 5.02 35.63 -72.94
CA GLU A 5 3.77 35.76 -72.16
C GLU A 5 3.63 34.45 -71.35
N LEU A 6 3.11 34.35 -70.12
CA LEU A 6 2.37 35.27 -69.23
C LEU A 6 2.22 34.59 -67.82
N SER A 7 2.10 35.42 -66.77
CA SER A 7 1.21 35.25 -65.58
C SER A 7 1.64 34.26 -64.45
N LEU A 8 1.45 34.48 -63.12
CA LEU A 8 0.75 35.45 -62.23
C LEU A 8 1.47 35.41 -60.85
N VAL A 9 1.96 36.52 -60.27
CA VAL A 9 1.37 37.49 -59.29
C VAL A 9 1.88 37.31 -57.83
N PRO A 10 2.38 38.39 -57.17
CA PRO A 10 2.93 38.44 -55.80
C PRO A 10 1.91 39.16 -54.85
N PRO A 11 2.23 39.92 -53.77
CA PRO A 11 3.47 40.09 -52.98
C PRO A 11 3.23 40.12 -51.43
N SER A 12 4.31 40.17 -50.64
CA SER A 12 4.26 40.95 -49.38
C SER A 12 5.65 41.39 -48.93
N ALA A 13 5.89 42.70 -48.90
CA ALA A 13 6.94 43.30 -48.10
C ALA A 13 6.58 44.74 -47.69
N LYS A 14 6.46 44.89 -46.37
CA LYS A 14 6.99 45.96 -45.50
C LYS A 14 6.92 47.42 -45.95
N ASN A 15 6.34 48.22 -45.04
CA ASN A 15 6.93 49.37 -44.32
C ASN A 15 5.80 49.89 -43.40
N SER A 16 5.95 50.56 -42.27
CA SER A 16 7.02 51.13 -41.45
C SER A 16 6.30 51.72 -40.22
N SER A 17 6.89 51.70 -39.02
CA SER A 17 6.33 52.40 -37.85
C SER A 17 6.53 53.93 -37.97
N PRO A 18 5.70 54.75 -37.29
CA PRO A 18 6.27 55.57 -36.21
C PRO A 18 5.36 55.72 -34.97
N VAL A 19 6.04 56.10 -33.88
CA VAL A 19 5.57 56.46 -32.54
C VAL A 19 4.80 57.79 -32.53
N ASN A 20 3.75 57.90 -31.69
CA ASN A 20 3.44 59.14 -30.96
C ASN A 20 2.53 58.93 -29.73
N GLN A 21 2.71 59.82 -28.76
CA GLN A 21 2.41 59.76 -27.33
C GLN A 21 0.94 60.01 -26.91
N ASP A 22 0.69 59.62 -25.65
CA ASP A 22 -0.28 60.12 -24.66
C ASP A 22 -1.78 59.85 -24.79
N SER A 23 -2.24 58.93 -23.93
CA SER A 23 -3.21 59.26 -22.87
C SER A 23 -3.12 58.22 -21.75
N GLU A 24 -2.74 58.67 -20.56
CA GLU A 24 -2.94 57.95 -19.30
C GLU A 24 -4.41 57.49 -19.20
N LYS A 25 -4.64 56.19 -19.38
CA LYS A 25 -5.77 55.52 -18.75
C LYS A 25 -5.18 54.71 -17.61
N GLU A 26 -5.48 55.16 -16.39
CA GLU A 26 -5.30 54.42 -15.15
C GLU A 26 -5.56 52.93 -15.40
N LYS A 27 -4.49 52.15 -15.35
CA LYS A 27 -4.58 50.70 -15.32
C LYS A 27 -5.11 50.39 -13.92
N PRO A 28 -6.33 49.85 -13.76
CA PRO A 28 -6.87 49.62 -12.42
C PRO A 28 -5.95 48.65 -11.67
N ARG A 29 -5.32 49.14 -10.60
CA ARG A 29 -4.58 48.31 -9.65
C ARG A 29 -5.56 47.71 -8.65
N LEU A 30 -5.59 46.37 -8.66
CA LEU A 30 -6.03 45.43 -7.64
C LEU A 30 -7.38 45.69 -6.94
N SER A 31 -8.37 44.83 -7.22
CA SER A 31 -9.01 44.07 -6.15
C SER A 31 -9.78 42.86 -6.71
N LEU A 32 -9.62 41.71 -6.03
CA LEU A 32 -10.53 40.57 -6.04
C LEU A 32 -10.70 39.81 -7.37
N VAL A 33 -9.63 39.19 -7.87
CA VAL A 33 -9.85 37.85 -8.45
C VAL A 33 -10.22 36.98 -7.25
N PRO A 34 -11.44 36.42 -7.15
CA PRO A 34 -11.74 35.48 -6.07
C PRO A 34 -10.64 34.42 -6.07
N PRO A 35 -10.11 33.99 -4.91
CA PRO A 35 -9.15 32.91 -4.89
C PRO A 35 -9.75 31.78 -5.72
N LEU A 36 -8.99 31.29 -6.70
CA LEU A 36 -9.44 30.17 -7.51
C LEU A 36 -9.92 29.10 -6.54
N PRO A 37 -11.15 28.58 -6.67
CA PRO A 37 -11.81 27.86 -5.60
C PRO A 37 -11.07 26.60 -5.09
N ASN A 38 -10.02 26.15 -5.80
CA ASN A 38 -9.14 25.05 -5.43
C ASN A 38 -7.65 25.45 -5.31
N ALA A 39 -7.35 26.74 -5.12
CA ALA A 39 -5.98 27.23 -4.97
C ALA A 39 -5.28 26.49 -3.82
N GLY A 40 -4.25 25.71 -4.16
CA GLY A 40 -3.48 24.93 -3.19
C GLY A 40 -3.97 23.49 -2.95
N VAL A 41 -4.98 23.00 -3.67
CA VAL A 41 -5.33 21.56 -3.65
C VAL A 41 -4.21 20.77 -4.32
N ASN A 42 -3.64 19.87 -3.52
CA ASN A 42 -2.45 19.11 -3.84
C ASN A 42 -2.73 17.63 -3.60
N PHE A 43 -2.32 16.78 -4.54
CA PHE A 43 -2.42 15.34 -4.38
C PHE A 43 -1.05 14.73 -4.13
N PRO A 44 -0.86 13.97 -3.04
CA PRO A 44 0.40 13.29 -2.78
C PRO A 44 0.60 12.14 -3.79
N ILE A 45 1.82 12.05 -4.34
CA ILE A 45 2.25 10.97 -5.24
C ILE A 45 3.66 10.51 -4.86
N GLY A 46 3.76 9.39 -4.13
CA GLY A 46 5.03 9.02 -3.49
C GLY A 46 5.55 10.15 -2.60
N ASP A 47 6.77 10.61 -2.84
CA ASP A 47 7.40 11.73 -2.11
C ASP A 47 7.12 13.10 -2.72
N PHE A 48 6.34 13.17 -3.80
CA PHE A 48 6.01 14.42 -4.49
C PHE A 48 4.57 14.85 -4.19
N SER A 49 4.26 16.09 -4.55
CA SER A 49 2.91 16.65 -4.56
C SER A 49 2.63 17.21 -5.94
N VAL A 50 1.46 16.92 -6.48
CA VAL A 50 0.99 17.50 -7.76
C VAL A 50 -0.17 18.44 -7.53
N ASN A 51 -0.17 19.57 -8.23
CA ASN A 51 -1.23 20.55 -8.11
C ASN A 51 -2.44 20.11 -8.95
N PHE A 52 -3.64 20.34 -8.42
CA PHE A 52 -4.88 20.10 -9.17
C PHE A 52 -4.90 20.81 -10.54
N TYR A 53 -4.41 22.05 -10.62
CA TYR A 53 -4.44 22.87 -11.84
C TYR A 53 -3.45 22.43 -12.93
N ASP A 54 -2.52 21.53 -12.62
CA ASP A 54 -1.63 20.97 -13.64
C ASP A 54 -2.38 19.94 -14.51
N GLY A 55 -3.51 19.43 -14.02
CA GLY A 55 -4.34 18.44 -14.70
C GLY A 55 -5.57 19.01 -15.38
N ILE A 56 -6.25 18.15 -16.13
CA ILE A 56 -7.51 18.42 -16.83
C ILE A 56 -8.63 17.76 -16.04
N TYR A 57 -9.69 18.52 -15.74
CA TYR A 57 -10.90 18.02 -15.09
C TYR A 57 -12.07 18.00 -16.07
N GLU A 58 -12.78 16.88 -16.12
CA GLU A 58 -14.03 16.71 -16.85
C GLU A 58 -15.07 16.13 -15.89
N GLY A 59 -16.14 16.87 -15.60
CA GLY A 59 -17.16 16.42 -14.67
C GLY A 59 -18.15 17.51 -14.29
N GLU A 60 -19.00 17.18 -13.33
CA GLU A 60 -19.96 18.10 -12.75
C GLU A 60 -19.26 19.22 -11.97
N THR A 61 -19.79 20.44 -12.10
CA THR A 61 -19.27 21.59 -11.35
C THR A 61 -20.40 22.38 -10.72
N LYS A 62 -20.11 23.02 -9.59
CA LYS A 62 -20.94 24.03 -8.95
C LYS A 62 -20.11 25.29 -8.81
N ASP A 63 -20.57 26.40 -9.39
CA ASP A 63 -19.86 27.69 -9.38
C ASP A 63 -18.42 27.61 -9.93
N GLY A 64 -18.20 26.75 -10.94
CA GLY A 64 -16.89 26.50 -11.53
C GLY A 64 -15.97 25.59 -10.71
N VAL A 65 -16.47 25.00 -9.62
CA VAL A 65 -15.74 24.10 -8.72
C VAL A 65 -16.18 22.66 -8.95
N PRO A 66 -15.27 21.66 -9.04
CA PRO A 66 -15.62 20.25 -9.08
C PRO A 66 -16.59 19.86 -7.96
N SER A 67 -17.76 19.37 -8.33
CA SER A 67 -18.82 18.99 -7.40
C SER A 67 -19.75 18.00 -8.08
N GLY A 68 -19.86 16.78 -7.56
CA GLY A 68 -20.55 15.67 -8.21
C GLY A 68 -19.58 14.67 -8.83
N SER A 69 -19.98 13.97 -9.88
CA SER A 69 -19.12 12.97 -10.53
C SER A 69 -18.11 13.63 -11.47
N GLY A 70 -16.86 13.16 -11.48
CA GLY A 70 -15.89 13.68 -12.43
C GLY A 70 -14.58 12.91 -12.50
N VAL A 71 -13.83 13.21 -13.55
CA VAL A 71 -12.53 12.65 -13.85
C VAL A 71 -11.50 13.77 -13.89
N TRP A 72 -10.40 13.59 -13.16
CA TRP A 72 -9.22 14.44 -13.24
C TRP A 72 -8.06 13.63 -13.78
N VAL A 73 -7.32 14.17 -14.75
CA VAL A 73 -6.15 13.54 -15.36
C VAL A 73 -5.00 14.52 -15.44
N LEU A 74 -3.84 14.09 -14.96
CA LEU A 74 -2.57 14.78 -15.12
C LEU A 74 -1.60 13.83 -15.81
N ASP A 75 -1.08 14.21 -16.97
CA ASP A 75 -0.12 13.40 -17.72
C ASP A 75 1.01 14.28 -18.25
N ASN A 76 2.23 13.99 -17.82
CA ASN A 76 3.44 14.63 -18.32
C ASN A 76 4.61 13.63 -18.39
N ASP A 77 5.80 14.12 -18.68
CA ASP A 77 7.00 13.30 -18.87
C ASP A 77 7.45 12.55 -17.61
N LEU A 78 7.04 12.98 -16.42
CA LEU A 78 7.46 12.39 -15.13
C LEU A 78 6.38 11.49 -14.51
N TYR A 79 5.12 11.90 -14.58
CA TYR A 79 4.03 11.19 -13.94
C TYR A 79 2.76 11.20 -14.78
N ARG A 80 1.96 10.15 -14.56
CA ARG A 80 0.58 10.06 -15.03
C ARG A 80 -0.31 9.71 -13.84
N CYS A 81 -1.19 10.63 -13.48
CA CYS A 81 -2.11 10.51 -12.37
C CYS A 81 -3.54 10.69 -12.85
N SER A 82 -4.47 9.96 -12.25
CA SER A 82 -5.88 10.20 -12.48
C SER A 82 -6.73 9.87 -11.27
N TYR A 83 -7.79 10.65 -11.11
CA TYR A 83 -8.88 10.36 -10.21
C TYR A 83 -10.18 10.25 -10.99
N ASN A 84 -10.98 9.24 -10.70
CA ASN A 84 -12.35 9.12 -11.18
C ASN A 84 -13.24 8.81 -9.98
N GLY A 85 -14.16 9.70 -9.63
CA GLY A 85 -15.02 9.53 -8.46
C GLY A 85 -15.85 10.77 -8.15
N CYS A 86 -16.29 10.85 -6.90
CA CYS A 86 -17.11 11.94 -6.41
C CYS A 86 -16.24 13.12 -5.92
N TRP A 87 -16.74 14.32 -6.18
CA TRP A 87 -16.13 15.58 -5.82
C TRP A 87 -17.09 16.41 -4.99
N TYR A 88 -16.57 17.14 -4.02
CA TYR A 88 -17.32 18.15 -3.28
C TYR A 88 -16.37 19.30 -2.93
N GLU A 89 -16.76 20.52 -3.31
CA GLU A 89 -15.94 21.72 -3.13
C GLU A 89 -14.49 21.54 -3.59
N GLY A 90 -14.30 20.91 -4.75
CA GLY A 90 -12.97 20.72 -5.36
C GLY A 90 -12.14 19.59 -4.77
N LYS A 91 -12.66 18.88 -3.76
CA LYS A 91 -11.98 17.79 -3.08
C LYS A 91 -12.60 16.44 -3.44
N ARG A 92 -11.76 15.41 -3.47
CA ARG A 92 -12.16 14.00 -3.62
C ARG A 92 -12.95 13.58 -2.39
N VAL A 93 -14.13 13.00 -2.58
CA VAL A 93 -14.98 12.53 -1.49
C VAL A 93 -15.64 11.21 -1.85
N ALA A 94 -16.19 10.52 -0.86
CA ALA A 94 -16.95 9.28 -1.07
C ALA A 94 -16.17 8.29 -1.94
N CYS A 95 -16.83 7.49 -2.79
CA CYS A 95 -16.16 6.47 -3.56
C CYS A 95 -15.39 7.05 -4.77
N GLY A 96 -14.20 6.50 -5.01
CA GLY A 96 -13.40 6.88 -6.17
C GLY A 96 -12.26 5.91 -6.47
N VAL A 97 -11.65 6.12 -7.63
CA VAL A 97 -10.47 5.39 -8.10
C VAL A 97 -9.35 6.39 -8.34
N TRP A 98 -8.29 6.27 -7.56
CA TRP A 98 -7.03 6.97 -7.79
C TRP A 98 -6.04 6.04 -8.48
N LYS A 99 -5.36 6.55 -9.50
CA LYS A 99 -4.23 5.88 -10.15
C LYS A 99 -3.07 6.86 -10.20
N GLU A 100 -1.90 6.39 -9.85
CA GLU A 100 -0.65 7.12 -9.96
C GLU A 100 0.39 6.25 -10.66
N ASN A 101 1.14 6.85 -11.56
CA ASN A 101 2.25 6.23 -12.25
C ASN A 101 3.41 7.21 -12.28
N ILE A 102 4.43 6.97 -11.47
CA ILE A 102 5.68 7.69 -11.55
C ILE A 102 6.55 6.93 -12.55
N ARG A 103 6.72 7.51 -13.74
CA ARG A 103 7.30 6.84 -14.91
C ARG A 103 8.68 6.28 -14.57
N GLY A 104 8.88 5.00 -14.86
CA GLY A 104 10.11 4.27 -14.55
C GLY A 104 10.31 3.88 -13.08
N LYS A 105 9.50 4.38 -12.13
CA LYS A 105 9.66 4.14 -10.68
C LYS A 105 8.58 3.23 -10.10
N SER A 106 7.30 3.62 -10.16
CA SER A 106 6.22 2.92 -9.48
C SER A 106 4.85 3.22 -10.07
N PHE A 107 3.94 2.26 -9.89
CA PHE A 107 2.52 2.41 -10.16
C PHE A 107 1.75 2.10 -8.88
N GLN A 108 0.76 2.93 -8.54
CA GLN A 108 -0.18 2.65 -7.47
C GLN A 108 -1.61 2.87 -7.95
N SER A 109 -2.55 2.08 -7.45
CA SER A 109 -3.97 2.29 -7.66
C SER A 109 -4.71 2.08 -6.36
N TYR A 110 -5.52 3.05 -5.98
CA TYR A 110 -6.45 2.96 -4.88
C TYR A 110 -7.88 2.96 -5.41
N ARG A 111 -8.72 2.09 -4.86
CA ARG A 111 -10.17 2.10 -5.04
C ARG A 111 -10.81 2.04 -3.66
N GLY A 112 -11.57 3.04 -3.28
CA GLY A 112 -12.18 3.09 -1.96
C GLY A 112 -12.78 4.46 -1.68
N PHE A 113 -12.92 4.80 -0.40
CA PHE A 113 -13.48 6.07 0.02
C PHE A 113 -12.41 7.14 0.22
N PHE A 114 -12.79 8.38 -0.04
CA PHE A 114 -12.01 9.56 0.29
C PHE A 114 -12.75 10.39 1.33
N ASP A 115 -12.03 10.90 2.32
CA ASP A 115 -12.53 11.93 3.22
C ASP A 115 -12.58 13.27 2.49
N GLY A 116 -13.41 14.19 2.99
CA GLY A 116 -13.53 15.57 2.53
C GLY A 116 -12.25 16.39 2.50
N ASP A 117 -11.07 15.79 2.71
CA ASP A 117 -9.74 16.39 2.66
C ASP A 117 -8.79 15.66 1.71
N ASN A 118 -9.35 14.94 0.73
CA ASN A 118 -8.64 14.19 -0.30
C ASN A 118 -7.88 12.96 0.20
N LYS A 119 -8.10 12.47 1.42
CA LYS A 119 -7.34 11.33 1.95
C LYS A 119 -8.13 10.04 1.85
N LYS A 120 -7.44 8.92 1.66
CA LYS A 120 -8.07 7.59 1.70
C LYS A 120 -8.66 7.37 3.08
N TRP A 121 -9.92 6.94 3.11
CA TRP A 121 -10.67 6.72 4.34
C TRP A 121 -11.56 5.48 4.19
N GLY A 122 -11.95 4.89 5.31
CA GLY A 122 -12.84 3.73 5.34
C GLY A 122 -12.29 2.52 4.58
N TYR A 123 -13.18 1.66 4.09
CA TYR A 123 -12.75 0.45 3.38
C TYR A 123 -12.23 0.77 1.97
N GLY A 124 -11.09 0.21 1.61
CA GLY A 124 -10.50 0.38 0.28
C GLY A 124 -9.55 -0.74 -0.13
N THR A 125 -9.16 -0.71 -1.40
CA THR A 125 -8.16 -1.59 -1.99
C THR A 125 -7.02 -0.75 -2.55
N LEU A 126 -5.80 -1.03 -2.12
CA LEU A 126 -4.58 -0.38 -2.59
C LEU A 126 -3.67 -1.40 -3.26
N VAL A 127 -3.32 -1.17 -4.52
CA VAL A 127 -2.36 -1.96 -5.27
C VAL A 127 -1.12 -1.10 -5.48
N HIS A 128 0.06 -1.63 -5.20
CA HIS A 128 1.32 -0.96 -5.50
C HIS A 128 2.25 -1.91 -6.25
N THR A 129 2.93 -1.38 -7.25
CA THR A 129 3.92 -2.08 -8.08
C THR A 129 5.14 -1.19 -8.23
N LYS A 130 6.31 -1.65 -7.80
CA LYS A 130 7.59 -1.02 -8.13
C LYS A 130 8.09 -1.50 -9.49
N SER A 131 8.68 -0.61 -10.26
CA SER A 131 9.17 -0.85 -11.62
C SER A 131 10.10 -2.06 -11.70
N LYS A 132 10.02 -2.80 -12.81
CA LYS A 132 10.95 -3.90 -13.14
C LYS A 132 12.40 -3.43 -13.28
N LEU A 133 12.60 -2.15 -13.57
CA LEU A 133 13.93 -1.52 -13.65
C LEU A 133 14.51 -1.22 -12.25
N SER A 134 13.70 -1.29 -11.19
CA SER A 134 14.21 -1.15 -9.83
C SER A 134 15.00 -2.41 -9.44
N SER A 135 16.04 -2.24 -8.63
CA SER A 135 16.84 -3.35 -8.09
C SER A 135 16.04 -4.34 -7.22
N ARG A 136 14.78 -4.00 -6.87
CA ARG A 136 13.87 -4.79 -6.05
C ARG A 136 12.43 -4.66 -6.57
N PRO A 137 12.11 -5.28 -7.71
CA PRO A 137 10.73 -5.30 -8.20
C PRO A 137 9.85 -5.91 -7.10
N GLY A 138 8.72 -5.27 -6.85
CA GLY A 138 7.81 -5.72 -5.82
C GLY A 138 6.41 -5.27 -6.10
N ARG A 139 5.47 -6.18 -5.88
CA ARG A 139 4.05 -5.93 -5.96
C ARG A 139 3.43 -6.29 -4.63
N TRP A 140 2.62 -5.42 -4.10
CA TRP A 140 1.77 -5.74 -2.96
C TRP A 140 0.37 -5.19 -3.16
N LYS A 141 -0.59 -5.81 -2.48
CA LYS A 141 -1.98 -5.43 -2.51
C LYS A 141 -2.56 -5.48 -1.11
N TYR A 142 -3.14 -4.38 -0.68
CA TYR A 142 -3.86 -4.27 0.57
C TYR A 142 -5.35 -4.12 0.32
N PHE A 143 -6.15 -4.73 1.19
CA PHE A 143 -7.59 -4.60 1.24
C PHE A 143 -7.98 -4.41 2.70
N GLY A 144 -8.70 -3.35 3.02
CA GLY A 144 -9.07 -3.12 4.41
C GLY A 144 -9.33 -1.66 4.69
N MET A 145 -9.24 -1.35 5.98
CA MET A 145 -9.56 -0.03 6.50
C MET A 145 -8.40 0.96 6.28
N PHE A 146 -8.78 2.18 5.93
CA PHE A 146 -7.92 3.34 5.80
C PHE A 146 -8.41 4.44 6.74
N ASP A 147 -7.45 5.16 7.31
CA ASP A 147 -7.69 6.38 8.03
C ASP A 147 -6.54 7.33 7.75
N ASN A 148 -6.85 8.56 7.32
CA ASN A 148 -5.88 9.61 7.02
C ASN A 148 -4.75 9.12 6.06
N ASP A 149 -5.13 8.51 4.93
CA ASP A 149 -4.21 7.93 3.92
C ASP A 149 -3.41 6.69 4.36
N GLN A 150 -3.59 6.22 5.59
CA GLN A 150 -2.82 5.11 6.16
C GLN A 150 -3.69 3.86 6.35
N MET A 151 -3.10 2.67 6.15
CA MET A 151 -3.73 1.41 6.52
C MET A 151 -3.87 1.38 8.05
N ASN A 152 -5.11 1.35 8.53
CA ASN A 152 -5.48 1.48 9.94
C ASN A 152 -6.74 0.66 10.21
N GLY A 153 -6.70 -0.23 11.20
CA GLY A 153 -7.77 -1.20 11.48
C GLY A 153 -7.54 -2.54 10.77
N TYR A 154 -8.59 -3.35 10.62
CA TYR A 154 -8.45 -4.69 10.02
C TYR A 154 -8.22 -4.63 8.51
N GLY A 155 -7.33 -5.49 8.02
CA GLY A 155 -7.06 -5.64 6.60
C GLY A 155 -6.30 -6.91 6.23
N ILE A 156 -6.17 -7.12 4.93
CA ILE A 156 -5.42 -8.20 4.30
C ILE A 156 -4.35 -7.58 3.42
N LEU A 157 -3.08 -7.96 3.65
CA LEU A 157 -1.94 -7.60 2.82
C LEU A 157 -1.42 -8.83 2.10
N VAL A 158 -1.39 -8.76 0.78
CA VAL A 158 -0.75 -9.75 -0.10
C VAL A 158 0.55 -9.14 -0.60
N ASP A 159 1.70 -9.69 -0.18
CA ASP A 159 3.02 -9.24 -0.62
C ASP A 159 3.62 -10.26 -1.60
N GLN A 160 4.18 -9.77 -2.69
CA GLN A 160 4.89 -10.51 -3.73
C GLN A 160 6.20 -9.77 -4.09
N SER A 161 6.85 -9.17 -3.10
CA SER A 161 8.08 -8.42 -3.29
C SER A 161 9.34 -9.26 -3.09
N ARG A 162 10.41 -8.93 -3.84
CA ARG A 162 11.77 -9.43 -3.56
C ARG A 162 11.93 -10.97 -3.59
N GLY A 163 11.15 -11.67 -4.42
CA GLY A 163 11.18 -13.14 -4.49
C GLY A 163 10.54 -13.83 -3.29
N PHE A 164 9.75 -13.09 -2.51
CA PHE A 164 9.00 -13.60 -1.38
C PHE A 164 7.51 -13.41 -1.60
N ARG A 165 6.71 -14.34 -1.10
CA ARG A 165 5.26 -14.25 -1.16
C ARG A 165 4.67 -14.50 0.21
N SER A 166 3.88 -13.55 0.71
CA SER A 166 3.12 -13.73 1.94
C SER A 166 1.70 -13.18 1.84
N ARG A 167 0.84 -13.64 2.75
CA ARG A 167 -0.48 -13.08 2.99
C ARG A 167 -0.65 -12.87 4.48
N TYR A 168 -0.78 -11.63 4.89
CA TYR A 168 -1.14 -11.24 6.24
C TYR A 168 -2.61 -10.88 6.31
N ALA A 169 -3.31 -11.33 7.34
CA ALA A 169 -4.65 -10.90 7.70
C ALA A 169 -4.66 -10.53 9.18
N GLY A 170 -5.02 -9.29 9.51
CA GLY A 170 -4.96 -8.82 10.88
C GLY A 170 -5.13 -7.31 10.99
N LEU A 171 -4.73 -6.80 12.15
CA LEU A 171 -4.80 -5.37 12.47
C LEU A 171 -3.62 -4.61 11.84
N PHE A 172 -3.91 -3.38 11.44
CA PHE A 172 -2.94 -2.42 10.95
C PHE A 172 -3.00 -1.14 11.78
N ARG A 173 -1.83 -0.53 11.96
CA ARG A 173 -1.68 0.80 12.55
C ARG A 173 -0.61 1.56 11.78
N ASN A 174 -0.96 2.73 11.25
CA ASN A 174 -0.07 3.63 10.55
C ASN A 174 0.75 2.93 9.43
N ASN A 175 0.06 2.17 8.56
CA ASN A 175 0.66 1.38 7.48
C ASN A 175 1.48 0.14 7.90
N ARG A 176 1.47 -0.24 9.18
CA ARG A 176 2.22 -1.39 9.68
C ARG A 176 1.29 -2.43 10.29
N ARG A 177 1.68 -3.69 10.20
CA ARG A 177 1.01 -4.78 10.91
C ARG A 177 1.15 -4.54 12.41
N HIS A 178 0.06 -4.69 13.14
CA HIS A 178 -0.02 -4.37 14.55
C HIS A 178 -1.10 -5.23 15.23
N GLY A 179 -1.02 -5.50 16.52
CA GLY A 179 -1.98 -6.34 17.24
C GLY A 179 -2.06 -7.77 16.69
N PHE A 180 -3.18 -8.44 16.90
CA PHE A 180 -3.35 -9.83 16.47
C PHE A 180 -3.53 -9.97 14.95
N GLY A 181 -2.86 -10.98 14.39
CA GLY A 181 -2.99 -11.35 12.99
C GLY A 181 -2.46 -12.75 12.68
N ALA A 182 -2.65 -13.15 11.43
CA ALA A 182 -2.09 -14.37 10.87
C ALA A 182 -1.33 -14.05 9.59
N GLU A 183 -0.12 -14.59 9.43
CA GLU A 183 0.67 -14.50 8.21
C GLU A 183 0.99 -15.88 7.67
N ILE A 184 0.70 -16.08 6.38
CA ILE A 184 1.04 -17.29 5.64
C ILE A 184 2.15 -16.95 4.65
N PHE A 185 3.22 -17.74 4.68
CA PHE A 185 4.35 -17.65 3.76
C PHE A 185 4.26 -18.74 2.70
N PHE A 186 4.64 -18.39 1.47
CA PHE A 186 4.59 -19.28 0.33
C PHE A 186 5.95 -19.44 -0.33
N ASN A 187 6.23 -20.62 -0.87
CA ASN A 187 7.37 -20.84 -1.76
C ASN A 187 7.10 -20.30 -3.17
N ASP A 188 8.08 -20.44 -4.06
CA ASP A 188 8.03 -19.93 -5.43
C ASP A 188 6.94 -20.60 -6.30
N VAL A 189 6.56 -21.84 -5.99
CA VAL A 189 5.47 -22.58 -6.67
C VAL A 189 4.10 -22.33 -6.04
N GLY A 190 4.04 -21.58 -4.93
CA GLY A 190 2.80 -21.13 -4.30
C GLY A 190 2.24 -22.06 -3.22
N GLU A 191 3.01 -23.02 -2.74
CA GLU A 191 2.67 -23.86 -1.59
C GLU A 191 3.01 -23.15 -0.28
N ILE A 192 2.31 -23.50 0.78
CA ILE A 192 2.55 -22.94 2.12
C ILE A 192 3.90 -23.45 2.62
N LEU A 193 4.75 -22.53 3.10
CA LEU A 193 5.99 -22.85 3.80
C LEU A 193 5.78 -22.84 5.31
N GLU A 194 5.08 -21.83 5.80
CA GLU A 194 4.91 -21.57 7.22
C GLU A 194 3.69 -20.68 7.45
N THR A 195 3.01 -20.87 8.57
CA THR A 195 1.95 -19.97 9.04
C THR A 195 2.29 -19.50 10.44
N ILE A 196 2.19 -18.19 10.68
CA ILE A 196 2.32 -17.56 12.00
C ILE A 196 0.96 -17.02 12.39
N VAL A 197 0.54 -17.28 13.63
CA VAL A 197 -0.63 -16.67 14.25
C VAL A 197 -0.20 -16.10 15.59
N GLY A 198 -0.44 -14.81 15.83
CA GLY A 198 -0.02 -14.17 17.08
C GLY A 198 -0.08 -12.65 17.02
N GLU A 199 0.66 -12.02 17.91
CA GLU A 199 0.74 -10.56 18.02
C GLU A 199 1.85 -9.97 17.13
N PHE A 200 1.58 -8.79 16.59
CA PHE A 200 2.48 -8.03 15.75
C PHE A 200 2.66 -6.62 16.31
N GLU A 201 3.87 -6.10 16.28
CA GLU A 201 4.18 -4.71 16.60
C GLU A 201 5.10 -4.09 15.55
N ASN A 202 4.61 -3.06 14.84
CA ASN A 202 5.36 -2.32 13.84
C ASN A 202 5.99 -3.21 12.76
N ASP A 203 5.20 -4.16 12.23
CA ASP A 203 5.61 -5.21 11.28
C ASP A 203 6.42 -6.37 11.85
N HIS A 204 6.70 -6.41 13.14
CA HIS A 204 7.44 -7.50 13.76
C HIS A 204 6.52 -8.41 14.55
N VAL A 205 6.82 -9.70 14.54
CA VAL A 205 6.14 -10.68 15.40
C VAL A 205 6.62 -10.45 16.85
N THR A 206 5.69 -10.52 17.80
CA THR A 206 5.97 -10.36 19.23
C THR A 206 4.94 -11.12 20.07
N GLY A 207 5.18 -11.24 21.38
CA GLY A 207 4.23 -11.84 22.32
C GLY A 207 4.00 -13.33 22.07
N ASP A 208 2.81 -13.81 22.40
CA ASP A 208 2.46 -15.22 22.22
C ASP A 208 2.15 -15.53 20.75
N ILE A 209 2.86 -16.52 20.21
CA ILE A 209 2.76 -16.92 18.81
C ILE A 209 2.56 -18.41 18.67
N THR A 210 1.94 -18.79 17.56
CA THR A 210 1.91 -20.16 17.06
C THR A 210 2.46 -20.19 15.65
N VAL A 211 3.46 -21.03 15.42
CA VAL A 211 4.08 -21.28 14.12
C VAL A 211 3.74 -22.70 13.69
N THR A 212 3.22 -22.87 12.47
CA THR A 212 2.92 -24.18 11.89
C THR A 212 3.57 -24.33 10.52
N ARG A 213 4.00 -25.55 10.18
CA ARG A 213 4.53 -25.88 8.84
C ARG A 213 3.84 -27.14 8.27
N PRO A 214 3.87 -27.36 6.94
CA PRO A 214 3.20 -28.50 6.31
C PRO A 214 3.73 -29.88 6.74
N ASP A 215 4.95 -29.97 7.25
CA ASP A 215 5.56 -31.21 7.76
C ASP A 215 5.00 -31.65 9.12
N GLY A 216 4.03 -30.90 9.68
CA GLY A 216 3.43 -31.17 10.98
C GLY A 216 4.14 -30.48 12.14
N PHE A 217 5.20 -29.69 11.88
CA PHE A 217 5.85 -28.87 12.89
C PHE A 217 4.87 -27.85 13.49
N ILE A 218 4.81 -27.80 14.82
CA ILE A 218 4.07 -26.80 15.58
C ILE A 218 4.98 -26.24 16.67
N PHE A 219 5.06 -24.92 16.77
CA PHE A 219 5.67 -24.23 17.90
C PHE A 219 4.67 -23.24 18.48
N THR A 220 4.47 -23.28 19.80
CA THR A 220 3.72 -22.26 20.54
C THR A 220 4.59 -21.72 21.65
N GLY A 221 4.78 -20.41 21.72
CA GLY A 221 5.62 -19.80 22.74
C GLY A 221 5.52 -18.29 22.79
N ASN A 222 6.09 -17.72 23.84
CA ASN A 222 6.21 -16.28 23.98
C ASN A 222 7.52 -15.80 23.33
N HIS A 223 7.40 -14.88 22.39
CA HIS A 223 8.49 -14.33 21.63
C HIS A 223 8.78 -12.88 22.07
N GLU A 224 9.70 -12.74 23.02
CA GLU A 224 10.10 -11.44 23.59
C GLU A 224 10.99 -10.59 22.65
N ARG A 225 11.53 -11.19 21.57
CA ARG A 225 12.41 -10.48 20.62
C ARG A 225 11.64 -9.98 19.40
N ILE A 226 11.77 -8.68 19.14
CA ILE A 226 11.36 -8.05 17.88
C ILE A 226 12.29 -8.56 16.76
N LEU A 227 11.90 -9.64 16.07
CA LEU A 227 12.65 -10.13 14.93
C LEU A 227 12.47 -9.21 13.72
N GLN A 228 13.48 -8.37 13.46
CA GLN A 228 13.56 -7.44 12.31
C GLN A 228 13.34 -8.11 10.94
N ARG A 229 13.52 -9.43 10.88
CA ARG A 229 13.18 -10.24 9.71
C ARG A 229 12.34 -11.40 10.22
N ALA A 230 11.06 -11.41 9.89
CA ALA A 230 10.26 -12.63 9.84
C ALA A 230 10.81 -13.53 8.72
N SER A 231 12.01 -14.06 8.93
CA SER A 231 12.51 -15.18 8.16
C SER A 231 11.92 -16.43 8.82
N PRO A 232 11.28 -17.33 8.05
CA PRO A 232 10.70 -18.58 8.56
C PRO A 232 11.66 -19.38 9.46
N GLN A 233 12.97 -19.21 9.28
CA GLN A 233 13.99 -20.01 9.94
C GLN A 233 14.31 -19.62 11.39
N TYR A 234 13.88 -18.44 11.87
CA TYR A 234 14.37 -17.89 13.15
C TYR A 234 13.29 -17.59 14.20
N LEU A 235 12.02 -17.93 13.96
CA LEU A 235 10.91 -17.51 14.81
C LEU A 235 10.70 -18.36 16.08
N CYS A 236 11.43 -19.46 16.23
CA CYS A 236 11.35 -20.32 17.40
C CYS A 236 12.35 -19.83 18.47
N GLU A 237 12.16 -18.63 19.01
CA GLU A 237 12.93 -18.13 20.16
C GLU A 237 12.00 -17.81 21.33
N GLY A 238 12.50 -18.02 22.56
CA GLY A 238 11.76 -17.82 23.81
C GLY A 238 11.24 -19.12 24.42
N VAL A 239 10.40 -19.00 25.44
CA VAL A 239 9.83 -20.15 26.15
C VAL A 239 8.63 -20.68 25.37
N GLY A 240 8.64 -21.98 25.05
CA GLY A 240 7.56 -22.58 24.28
C GLY A 240 7.51 -24.10 24.30
N VAL A 241 6.52 -24.61 23.59
CA VAL A 241 6.27 -26.02 23.31
C VAL A 241 6.44 -26.23 21.81
N MET A 242 7.30 -27.18 21.43
CA MET A 242 7.49 -27.64 20.06
C MET A 242 6.97 -29.08 19.94
N ILE A 243 6.07 -29.31 18.99
CA ILE A 243 5.55 -30.63 18.64
C ILE A 243 6.10 -30.99 17.27
N ASN A 244 6.86 -32.08 17.20
CA ASN A 244 7.45 -32.57 15.95
C ASN A 244 6.63 -33.73 15.36
N SER A 245 6.05 -34.56 16.22
CA SER A 245 5.14 -35.64 15.86
C SER A 245 4.18 -35.94 17.01
N VAL A 246 3.18 -36.79 16.77
CA VAL A 246 2.18 -37.20 17.79
C VAL A 246 2.83 -37.60 19.12
N ASP A 247 4.01 -38.23 19.06
CA ASP A 247 4.66 -38.82 20.24
C ASP A 247 5.96 -38.13 20.65
N SER A 248 6.31 -36.99 20.07
CA SER A 248 7.57 -36.32 20.43
C SER A 248 7.50 -34.80 20.37
N GLY A 249 8.17 -34.19 21.35
CA GLY A 249 8.30 -32.74 21.40
C GLY A 249 9.25 -32.25 22.48
N PHE A 250 9.33 -30.94 22.58
CA PHE A 250 10.19 -30.20 23.48
C PHE A 250 9.40 -29.12 24.19
N LEU A 251 9.60 -28.99 25.49
CA LEU A 251 9.14 -27.85 26.28
C LEU A 251 10.36 -27.20 26.89
N GLY A 252 10.59 -25.92 26.62
CA GLY A 252 11.77 -25.26 27.12
C GLY A 252 11.97 -23.87 26.57
N ASN A 253 13.15 -23.32 26.86
CA ASN A 253 13.61 -22.06 26.29
C ASN A 253 14.40 -22.33 25.02
N PHE A 254 14.01 -21.69 23.91
CA PHE A 254 14.63 -21.77 22.60
C PHE A 254 15.47 -20.52 22.34
N GLU A 255 16.76 -20.67 22.08
CA GLU A 255 17.68 -19.56 21.84
C GLU A 255 18.67 -19.93 20.74
N ASN A 256 18.74 -19.14 19.66
CA ASN A 256 19.67 -19.35 18.55
C ASN A 256 19.65 -20.79 17.98
N GLY A 257 18.47 -21.40 17.90
CA GLY A 257 18.30 -22.78 17.41
C GLY A 257 18.65 -23.88 18.41
N LEU A 258 19.05 -23.55 19.65
CA LEU A 258 19.23 -24.49 20.74
C LEU A 258 17.99 -24.51 21.63
N VAL A 259 17.66 -25.67 22.19
CA VAL A 259 16.58 -25.80 23.18
C VAL A 259 17.15 -26.26 24.53
N LYS A 260 16.82 -25.53 25.59
CA LYS A 260 17.06 -25.93 26.99
C LYS A 260 15.73 -26.25 27.65
N GLY A 261 15.49 -27.51 27.95
CA GLY A 261 14.26 -27.93 28.60
C GLY A 261 14.02 -29.43 28.58
N VAL A 262 12.75 -29.81 28.72
CA VAL A 262 12.30 -31.20 28.78
C VAL A 262 11.97 -31.67 27.37
N LYS A 263 12.62 -32.75 26.95
CA LYS A 263 12.23 -33.52 25.76
C LYS A 263 11.33 -34.66 26.21
N TRP A 264 10.16 -34.83 25.60
CA TRP A 264 9.40 -36.07 25.74
C TRP A 264 9.46 -36.88 24.44
N ARG A 265 9.44 -38.19 24.62
CA ARG A 265 9.23 -39.19 23.58
C ARG A 265 8.28 -40.23 24.14
N ASP A 266 7.33 -40.67 23.33
CA ASP A 266 6.57 -41.89 23.56
C ASP A 266 5.64 -41.77 24.80
N ILE A 267 4.54 -41.01 24.65
CA ILE A 267 3.55 -40.81 25.73
C ILE A 267 2.95 -42.16 26.15
N GLU A 268 2.74 -43.10 25.22
CA GLU A 268 2.23 -44.44 25.52
C GLU A 268 3.19 -45.29 26.37
N ARG A 269 4.51 -45.12 26.24
CA ARG A 269 5.48 -45.88 27.04
C ARG A 269 5.68 -45.34 28.46
N ASN A 270 5.40 -44.05 28.67
CA ASN A 270 5.69 -43.36 29.92
C ASN A 270 4.44 -43.04 30.77
N HIS A 271 3.24 -43.43 30.33
CA HIS A 271 2.08 -43.45 31.22
C HIS A 271 2.22 -44.59 32.24
N PRO A 272 2.03 -44.34 33.56
CA PRO A 272 1.86 -45.41 34.52
C PRO A 272 0.63 -46.21 34.09
N ARG A 273 0.81 -47.51 33.79
CA ARG A 273 -0.30 -48.42 33.49
C ARG A 273 -1.38 -48.24 34.55
N THR A 274 -2.58 -47.85 34.14
CA THR A 274 -3.77 -47.85 35.00
C THR A 274 -3.95 -49.27 35.53
N THR A 275 -3.52 -49.50 36.76
CA THR A 275 -3.62 -50.82 37.40
C THR A 275 -4.97 -50.87 38.10
N TYR A 276 -5.91 -51.62 37.54
CA TYR A 276 -7.15 -51.92 38.24
C TYR A 276 -6.82 -52.83 39.43
N ILE A 277 -6.87 -52.29 40.65
CA ILE A 277 -6.89 -53.09 41.87
C ILE A 277 -8.30 -53.70 41.95
N GLY A 278 -8.44 -54.94 41.50
CA GLY A 278 -9.66 -55.72 41.73
C GLY A 278 -9.91 -55.84 43.23
N LYS A 279 -11.16 -55.57 43.65
CA LYS A 279 -11.60 -55.88 45.01
C LYS A 279 -11.41 -57.38 45.24
N ARG A 280 -10.59 -57.72 46.23
CA ARG A 280 -10.62 -59.06 46.83
C ARG A 280 -12.00 -59.27 47.44
N SER A 281 -12.70 -60.30 46.97
CA SER A 281 -13.72 -61.04 47.70
C SER A 281 -13.43 -62.52 47.51
#